data_AF-A0A351SZ14-F1
#
_entry.id   AF-A0A351SZ14-F1
#
_cell.length_a   1.000
_cell.length_b   1.000
_cell.length_c   1.000
_cell.angle_alpha   90.00
_cell.angle_beta   90.00
_cell.angle_gamma   90.00
#
_symmetry.space_group_name_H-M   'P 1'
#
loop_
_entity.id
_entity.type
_entity.pdbx_description
1 polymer ?
#
loop_
_entity_poly.entity_id
_entity_poly.type
_entity_poly.pdbx_seq_one_letter_code
_entity_poly.pdbx_strand_id
1 'polypeptide(L)'
;MGNLQFGVYAFYDYDGEPIYVGQTYEGLGARIGRHLTNRRTDAVAMHVLDPFEVAEVRVWPLNLDHLKKNKQREYLDRAEYTVFQKVLAESKLGAVLNEKPPKPTAAIELPQDYRHRIVPDSLYPHRKHPDVRLARRANTIANLARVISERKVSRGLRQTLLTQARRLERLAVERLKDFPHGSADEAEE
;
A
#
# COMPACT_ATOMS: atom_id res chain seq x y z
N MET A 1 -5.90 -9.72 -23.35
CA MET A 1 -4.78 -9.93 -22.41
C MET A 1 -5.07 -11.20 -21.64
N GLY A 2 -4.17 -12.19 -21.69
CA GLY A 2 -4.36 -13.49 -21.04
C GLY A 2 -4.67 -13.34 -19.56
N ASN A 3 -5.50 -14.23 -19.02
CA ASN A 3 -5.98 -14.16 -17.65
C ASN A 3 -4.80 -14.43 -16.69
N LEU A 4 -4.10 -13.38 -16.26
CA LEU A 4 -2.95 -13.46 -15.35
C LEU A 4 -3.45 -13.86 -13.95
N GLN A 5 -3.62 -15.17 -13.77
CA GLN A 5 -4.22 -15.76 -12.59
C GLN A 5 -3.33 -15.62 -11.35
N PHE A 6 -2.02 -15.83 -11.52
CA PHE A 6 -1.03 -15.78 -10.45
C PHE A 6 -0.16 -14.54 -10.53
N GLY A 7 0.12 -13.94 -9.38
CA GLY A 7 1.10 -12.87 -9.32
C GLY A 7 1.15 -12.19 -7.97
N VAL A 8 2.15 -11.35 -7.85
CA VAL A 8 2.36 -10.46 -6.71
C VAL A 8 2.17 -9.03 -7.19
N TYR A 9 1.62 -8.17 -6.34
CA TYR A 9 1.45 -6.76 -6.61
C TYR A 9 1.86 -5.93 -5.41
N ALA A 10 2.27 -4.69 -5.67
CA ALA A 10 2.55 -3.69 -4.66
C ALA A 10 1.85 -2.37 -5.00
N PHE A 11 1.28 -1.73 -3.99
CA PHE A 11 0.66 -0.41 -4.09
C PHE A 11 1.66 0.67 -3.71
N TYR A 12 1.59 1.82 -4.39
CA TYR A 12 2.46 2.97 -4.18
C TYR A 12 1.64 4.24 -4.09
N ASP A 13 2.09 5.20 -3.26
CA ASP A 13 1.44 6.50 -3.13
C ASP A 13 1.91 7.51 -4.18
N TYR A 14 1.36 8.73 -4.13
CA TYR A 14 1.66 9.81 -5.08
C TYR A 14 3.12 10.28 -5.06
N ASP A 15 3.90 9.87 -4.05
CA ASP A 15 5.32 10.20 -3.88
C ASP A 15 6.22 9.00 -4.21
N GLY A 16 5.63 7.91 -4.72
CA GLY A 16 6.33 6.66 -5.03
C GLY A 16 6.70 5.84 -3.80
N GLU A 17 6.13 6.11 -2.63
CA GLU A 17 6.38 5.30 -1.43
C GLU A 17 5.58 3.99 -1.51
N PRO A 18 6.22 2.82 -1.38
CA PRO A 18 5.52 1.55 -1.32
C PRO A 18 4.57 1.52 -0.12
N ILE A 19 3.34 1.04 -0.28
CA ILE A 19 2.29 1.04 0.74
C ILE A 19 1.99 -0.37 1.26
N TYR A 20 1.82 -1.32 0.35
CA TYR A 20 1.31 -2.66 0.66
C TYR A 20 1.73 -3.64 -0.42
N VAL A 21 2.01 -4.89 -0.03
CA VAL A 21 2.27 -6.01 -0.95
C VAL A 21 1.18 -7.06 -0.77
N GLY A 22 0.73 -7.65 -1.87
CA GLY A 22 -0.14 -8.82 -1.80
C GLY A 22 0.11 -9.78 -2.95
N GLN A 23 -0.32 -11.01 -2.76
CA GLN A 23 -0.33 -12.04 -3.78
C GLN A 23 -1.75 -12.45 -4.17
N THR A 24 -1.90 -13.08 -5.34
CA THR A 24 -3.16 -13.69 -5.75
C THR A 24 -2.95 -14.91 -6.64
N TYR A 25 -3.93 -15.81 -6.58
CA TYR A 25 -4.11 -16.98 -7.46
C TYR A 25 -5.49 -16.98 -8.14
N GLU A 26 -6.24 -15.87 -8.01
CA GLU A 26 -7.62 -15.72 -8.50
C GLU A 26 -7.72 -14.69 -9.64
N GLY A 27 -6.58 -14.11 -10.07
CA GLY A 27 -6.52 -13.03 -11.04
C GLY A 27 -6.06 -11.70 -10.43
N LEU A 28 -4.97 -11.16 -10.98
CA LEU A 28 -4.38 -9.88 -10.57
C LEU A 28 -5.37 -8.71 -10.65
N GLY A 29 -6.05 -8.54 -11.78
CA GLY A 29 -7.02 -7.46 -11.96
C GLY A 29 -8.19 -7.52 -10.97
N ALA A 30 -8.72 -8.72 -10.72
CA ALA A 30 -9.80 -8.91 -9.75
C ALA A 30 -9.36 -8.58 -8.33
N ARG A 31 -8.18 -9.05 -7.90
CA ARG A 31 -7.67 -8.77 -6.53
C ARG A 31 -7.34 -7.29 -6.33
N ILE A 32 -6.65 -6.67 -7.30
CA ILE A 32 -6.33 -5.24 -7.26
C ILE A 32 -7.62 -4.41 -7.21
N GLY A 33 -8.58 -4.71 -8.10
CA GLY A 33 -9.88 -4.03 -8.13
C GLY A 33 -10.64 -4.13 -6.81
N ARG A 34 -10.64 -5.28 -6.14
CA ARG A 34 -11.30 -5.45 -4.82
C ARG A 34 -10.72 -4.53 -3.75
N HIS A 35 -9.41 -4.31 -3.73
CA HIS A 35 -8.78 -3.35 -2.82
C HIS A 35 -9.17 -1.91 -3.14
N LEU A 36 -9.20 -1.54 -4.44
CA LEU A 36 -9.46 -0.16 -4.86
C LEU A 36 -10.94 0.24 -4.79
N THR A 37 -11.86 -0.71 -5.01
CA THR A 37 -13.31 -0.45 -5.04
C THR A 37 -14.01 -0.68 -3.70
N ASN A 38 -13.23 -0.88 -2.63
CA ASN A 38 -13.74 -0.97 -1.26
C ASN A 38 -14.77 -2.09 -1.02
N ARG A 39 -14.81 -3.12 -1.88
CA ARG A 39 -15.67 -4.29 -1.68
C ARG A 39 -14.94 -5.30 -0.80
N ARG A 40 -15.19 -5.21 0.52
CA ARG A 40 -14.77 -6.15 1.59
C ARG A 40 -13.44 -6.87 1.29
N THR A 41 -12.32 -6.16 1.44
CA THR A 41 -11.01 -6.81 1.59
C THR A 41 -10.42 -6.44 2.95
N ASP A 42 -9.69 -7.38 3.55
CA ASP A 42 -9.30 -7.35 4.97
C ASP A 42 -8.54 -6.09 5.41
N ALA A 43 -7.70 -5.52 4.52
CA ALA A 43 -6.96 -4.30 4.82
C ALA A 43 -7.84 -3.04 4.82
N VAL A 44 -8.68 -2.86 3.80
CA VAL A 44 -9.52 -1.65 3.71
C VAL A 44 -10.65 -1.69 4.74
N ALA A 45 -11.19 -2.88 5.02
CA ALA A 45 -12.25 -3.08 6.03
C ALA A 45 -11.80 -2.73 7.47
N MET A 46 -10.50 -2.79 7.74
CA MET A 46 -9.93 -2.42 9.04
C MET A 46 -9.34 -1.00 9.04
N HIS A 47 -9.59 -0.19 8.01
CA HIS A 47 -8.99 1.13 7.82
C HIS A 47 -7.44 1.10 7.79
N VAL A 48 -6.85 -0.04 7.39
CA VAL A 48 -5.40 -0.18 7.25
C VAL A 48 -4.91 0.61 6.05
N LEU A 49 -5.64 0.55 4.93
CA LEU A 49 -5.31 1.21 3.68
C LEU A 49 -6.46 2.11 3.24
N ASP A 50 -6.18 3.38 2.98
CA ASP A 50 -7.09 4.27 2.25
C ASP A 50 -6.82 4.10 0.73
N PRO A 51 -7.77 3.59 -0.07
CA PRO A 51 -7.61 3.47 -1.52
C PRO A 51 -7.31 4.80 -2.21
N PHE A 52 -7.70 5.93 -1.60
CA PHE A 52 -7.38 7.25 -2.13
C PHE A 52 -5.87 7.50 -2.19
N GLU A 53 -5.10 6.97 -1.23
CA GLU A 53 -3.64 7.13 -1.16
C GLU A 53 -2.90 6.27 -2.18
N VAL A 54 -3.57 5.37 -2.90
CA VAL A 54 -2.93 4.53 -3.92
C VAL A 54 -2.96 5.26 -5.26
N ALA A 55 -1.78 5.65 -5.74
CA ALA A 55 -1.61 6.32 -7.03
C ALA A 55 -1.24 5.32 -8.13
N GLU A 56 -0.45 4.32 -7.78
CA GLU A 56 0.13 3.38 -8.72
C GLU A 56 0.15 1.95 -8.16
N VAL A 57 0.17 0.99 -9.08
CA VAL A 57 0.38 -0.42 -8.78
C VAL A 57 1.57 -0.94 -9.59
N ARG A 58 2.38 -1.78 -8.96
CA ARG A 58 3.40 -2.57 -9.63
C ARG A 58 3.02 -4.05 -9.53
N VAL A 59 3.19 -4.78 -10.61
CA VAL A 59 2.72 -6.16 -10.73
C VAL A 59 3.81 -7.06 -11.29
N TRP A 60 4.00 -8.21 -10.65
CA TRP A 60 4.87 -9.31 -11.08
C TRP A 60 3.99 -10.50 -11.47
N PRO A 61 3.63 -10.63 -12.76
CA PRO A 61 2.82 -11.74 -13.24
C PRO A 61 3.63 -13.05 -13.20
N LEU A 62 3.03 -14.12 -12.71
CA LEU A 62 3.67 -15.42 -12.59
C LEU A 62 2.95 -16.43 -13.49
N ASN A 63 3.72 -17.12 -14.34
CA ASN A 63 3.21 -18.26 -15.11
C ASN A 63 3.48 -19.54 -14.32
N LEU A 64 2.47 -20.01 -13.56
CA LEU A 64 2.58 -21.20 -12.70
C LEU A 64 1.66 -22.34 -13.13
N ASP A 65 0.99 -22.23 -14.28
CA ASP A 65 -0.03 -23.20 -14.72
C ASP A 65 0.55 -24.60 -14.96
N HIS A 66 1.85 -24.67 -15.27
CA HIS A 66 2.60 -25.91 -15.45
C HIS A 66 2.93 -26.65 -14.13
N LEU A 67 2.74 -26.01 -12.97
CA LEU A 67 3.06 -26.57 -11.67
C LEU A 67 1.83 -27.17 -10.98
N LYS A 68 2.07 -28.17 -10.11
CA LYS A 68 1.04 -28.68 -9.20
C LYS A 68 0.65 -27.61 -8.17
N LYS A 69 -0.60 -27.62 -7.70
CA LYS A 69 -1.18 -26.61 -6.79
C LYS A 69 -0.35 -26.30 -5.53
N ASN A 70 0.26 -27.32 -4.92
CA ASN A 70 1.14 -27.12 -3.77
C ASN A 70 2.41 -26.34 -4.13
N LYS A 71 3.00 -26.64 -5.29
CA LYS A 71 4.18 -25.94 -5.83
C LYS A 71 3.85 -24.55 -6.34
N GLN A 72 2.66 -24.34 -6.90
CA GLN A 72 2.17 -23.00 -7.24
C GLN A 72 2.13 -22.11 -6.00
N ARG A 73 1.54 -22.60 -4.90
CA ARG A 73 1.46 -21.85 -3.64
C ARG A 73 2.82 -21.58 -3.03
N GLU A 74 3.69 -22.59 -2.99
CA GLU A 74 5.07 -22.43 -2.51
C GLU A 74 5.85 -21.37 -3.30
N TYR A 75 5.73 -21.38 -4.62
CA TYR A 75 6.37 -20.37 -5.48
C TYR A 75 5.78 -18.98 -5.25
N LEU A 76 4.46 -18.87 -5.14
CA LEU A 76 3.77 -17.61 -4.89
C LEU A 76 4.20 -17.00 -3.55
N ASP A 77 4.25 -17.80 -2.47
CA ASP A 77 4.71 -17.35 -1.15
C ASP A 77 6.18 -16.87 -1.19
N ARG A 78 7.05 -17.53 -1.97
CA ARG A 78 8.44 -17.09 -2.20
C ARG A 78 8.52 -15.79 -3.00
N ALA A 79 7.68 -15.64 -4.01
CA ALA A 79 7.57 -14.42 -4.79
C ALA A 79 7.09 -13.25 -3.91
N GLU A 80 6.06 -13.46 -3.10
CA GLU A 80 5.53 -12.46 -2.16
C GLU A 80 6.61 -12.02 -1.17
N TYR A 81 7.33 -12.97 -0.57
CA TYR A 81 8.45 -12.64 0.32
C TYR A 81 9.54 -11.84 -0.40
N THR A 82 9.92 -12.23 -1.61
CA THR A 82 10.95 -11.52 -2.39
C THR A 82 10.53 -10.09 -2.71
N VAL A 83 9.30 -9.88 -3.19
CA VAL A 83 8.74 -8.55 -3.45
C VAL A 83 8.64 -7.76 -2.16
N PHE A 84 8.21 -8.37 -1.05
CA PHE A 84 8.12 -7.72 0.25
C PHE A 84 9.47 -7.17 0.73
N GLN A 85 10.54 -7.97 0.63
CA GLN A 85 11.89 -7.50 0.96
C GLN A 85 12.33 -6.36 0.03
N LYS A 86 12.07 -6.50 -1.28
CA LYS A 86 12.37 -5.45 -2.27
C LYS A 86 11.69 -4.13 -1.92
N VAL A 87 10.39 -4.13 -1.65
CA VAL A 87 9.66 -2.89 -1.35
C VAL A 87 10.03 -2.31 0.01
N LEU A 88 10.39 -3.14 1.00
CA LEU A 88 10.89 -2.64 2.27
C LEU A 88 12.20 -1.89 2.08
N ALA A 89 13.09 -2.38 1.23
CA ALA A 89 14.34 -1.69 0.88
C ALA A 89 14.10 -0.41 0.06
N GLU A 90 13.05 -0.36 -0.77
CA GLU A 90 12.64 0.85 -1.52
C GLU A 90 11.91 1.89 -0.65
N SER A 91 11.35 1.48 0.49
CA SER A 91 10.57 2.34 1.37
C SER A 91 11.46 3.31 2.13
N LYS A 92 11.18 4.62 2.03
CA LYS A 92 11.88 5.65 2.81
C LYS A 92 11.59 5.51 4.31
N LEU A 93 10.50 4.84 4.68
CA LEU A 93 10.13 4.55 6.07
C LEU A 93 10.66 3.20 6.56
N GLY A 94 11.23 2.38 5.66
CA GLY A 94 11.56 0.99 5.95
C GLY A 94 10.33 0.15 6.37
N ALA A 95 9.12 0.54 5.95
CA ALA A 95 7.88 -0.05 6.43
C ALA A 95 6.71 0.05 5.44
N VAL A 96 5.94 -1.03 5.35
CA VAL A 96 4.67 -1.13 4.60
C VAL A 96 3.52 -1.56 5.53
N LEU A 97 2.28 -1.43 5.06
CA LEU A 97 1.05 -1.59 5.84
C LEU A 97 0.55 -3.05 5.93
N ASN A 98 1.38 -4.03 5.58
CA ASN A 98 1.05 -5.44 5.75
C ASN A 98 0.93 -5.79 7.24
N GLU A 99 -0.30 -6.06 7.72
CA GLU A 99 -0.53 -6.47 9.11
C GLU A 99 0.26 -7.74 9.47
N LYS A 100 0.30 -8.69 8.54
CA LYS A 100 1.07 -9.92 8.63
C LYS A 100 2.09 -9.94 7.50
N PRO A 101 3.40 -9.76 7.81
CA PRO A 101 4.42 -9.91 6.79
C PRO A 101 4.44 -11.36 6.28
N PRO A 102 4.86 -11.59 5.02
CA PRO A 102 5.06 -12.94 4.50
C PRO A 102 6.09 -13.69 5.36
N LYS A 103 5.93 -15.01 5.46
CA LYS A 103 6.87 -15.84 6.21
C LYS A 103 8.25 -15.79 5.53
N PRO A 104 9.34 -15.65 6.29
CA PRO A 104 10.68 -15.73 5.73
C PRO A 104 10.89 -17.03 4.95
N THR A 105 11.37 -16.92 3.72
CA THR A 105 11.65 -18.04 2.83
C THR A 105 12.77 -17.66 1.84
N ALA A 106 13.25 -18.63 1.05
CA ALA A 106 14.29 -18.37 0.08
C ALA A 106 13.79 -17.42 -1.01
N ALA A 107 14.52 -16.33 -1.22
CA ALA A 107 14.26 -15.41 -2.33
C ALA A 107 14.35 -16.13 -3.69
N ILE A 108 13.70 -15.56 -4.69
CA ILE A 108 13.70 -16.06 -6.06
C ILE A 108 14.04 -14.94 -7.04
N GLU A 109 14.40 -15.32 -8.25
CA GLU A 109 14.38 -14.38 -9.37
C GLU A 109 12.92 -14.05 -9.71
N LEU A 110 12.61 -12.76 -9.73
CA LEU A 110 11.30 -12.26 -10.09
C LEU A 110 11.23 -12.05 -11.60
N PRO A 111 10.08 -12.31 -12.24
CA PRO A 111 9.87 -11.94 -13.64
C PRO A 111 9.85 -10.42 -13.81
N GLN A 112 9.82 -9.98 -15.07
CA GLN A 112 9.61 -8.58 -15.41
C GLN A 112 8.38 -8.01 -14.71
N ASP A 113 8.55 -6.85 -14.05
CA ASP A 113 7.45 -6.12 -13.44
C ASP A 113 6.83 -5.11 -14.38
N TYR A 114 5.57 -4.79 -14.11
CA TYR A 114 4.78 -3.80 -14.83
C TYR A 114 4.22 -2.80 -13.83
N ARG A 115 4.56 -1.51 -14.02
CA ARG A 115 4.09 -0.41 -13.20
C ARG A 115 3.03 0.40 -13.95
N HIS A 116 1.93 0.72 -13.29
CA HIS A 116 0.83 1.47 -13.89
C HIS A 116 0.19 2.44 -12.90
N ARG A 117 -0.15 3.65 -13.39
CA ARG A 117 -0.94 4.62 -12.65
C ARG A 117 -2.42 4.22 -12.69
N ILE A 118 -3.05 4.16 -11.54
CA ILE A 118 -4.47 3.76 -11.42
C ILE A 118 -5.43 4.95 -11.29
N VAL A 119 -4.88 6.15 -11.07
CA VAL A 119 -5.66 7.39 -10.94
C VAL A 119 -5.69 8.10 -12.30
N PRO A 120 -6.88 8.42 -12.85
CA PRO A 120 -7.00 9.18 -14.10
C PRO A 120 -6.32 10.55 -14.03
N ASP A 121 -5.80 11.03 -15.15
CA ASP A 121 -5.05 12.29 -15.21
C ASP A 121 -5.87 13.50 -14.75
N SER A 122 -7.18 13.51 -15.00
CA SER A 122 -8.08 14.57 -14.53
C SER A 122 -8.21 14.65 -13.00
N LEU A 123 -8.06 13.52 -12.30
CA LEU A 123 -8.18 13.45 -10.84
C LEU A 123 -6.83 13.54 -10.14
N TYR A 124 -5.74 13.20 -10.84
CA TYR A 124 -4.41 13.06 -10.25
C TYR A 124 -3.92 14.32 -9.50
N PRO A 125 -4.00 15.55 -10.07
CA PRO A 125 -3.53 16.75 -9.38
C PRO A 125 -4.28 17.00 -8.07
N HIS A 126 -5.60 16.85 -8.09
CA HIS A 126 -6.44 17.09 -6.92
C HIS A 126 -6.18 16.04 -5.82
N ARG A 127 -6.02 14.77 -6.20
CA ARG A 127 -5.73 13.72 -5.21
C ARG A 127 -4.30 13.77 -4.66
N LYS A 128 -3.35 14.25 -5.46
CA LYS A 128 -1.95 14.40 -5.03
C LYS A 128 -1.78 15.55 -4.02
N HIS A 129 -2.71 16.50 -3.94
CA HIS A 129 -2.60 17.69 -3.11
C HIS A 129 -2.28 17.34 -1.64
N PRO A 130 -1.18 17.86 -1.06
CA PRO A 130 -0.73 17.49 0.28
C PRO A 130 -1.80 17.66 1.36
N ASP A 131 -2.51 18.79 1.37
CA ASP A 131 -3.51 19.07 2.42
C ASP A 131 -4.72 18.12 2.36
N VAL A 132 -5.15 17.72 1.16
CA VAL A 132 -6.21 16.72 0.98
C VAL A 132 -5.73 15.37 1.54
N ARG A 133 -4.51 14.97 1.22
CA ARG A 133 -3.91 13.72 1.72
C ARG A 133 -3.67 13.75 3.22
N LEU A 134 -3.25 14.87 3.79
CA LEU A 134 -3.10 15.07 5.24
C LEU A 134 -4.43 14.84 5.96
N ALA A 135 -5.50 15.51 5.52
CA ALA A 135 -6.82 15.35 6.11
C ALA A 135 -7.31 13.89 6.05
N ARG A 136 -7.12 13.22 4.90
CA ARG A 136 -7.50 11.82 4.74
C ARG A 136 -6.69 10.88 5.62
N ARG A 137 -5.37 11.03 5.67
CA ARG A 137 -4.48 10.22 6.52
C ARG A 137 -4.80 10.38 8.01
N ALA A 138 -5.09 11.60 8.46
CA ALA A 138 -5.53 11.87 9.82
C ALA A 138 -6.82 11.11 10.15
N ASN A 139 -7.81 11.14 9.24
CA ASN A 139 -9.05 10.37 9.40
C ASN A 139 -8.80 8.85 9.39
N THR A 140 -7.91 8.35 8.53
CA THR A 140 -7.53 6.92 8.53
C THR A 140 -6.93 6.50 9.87
N ILE A 141 -6.00 7.28 10.41
CA ILE A 141 -5.37 7.03 11.71
C ILE A 141 -6.41 7.05 12.83
N ALA A 142 -7.30 8.05 12.85
CA ALA A 142 -8.37 8.15 13.85
C ALA A 142 -9.28 6.92 13.83
N ASN A 143 -9.71 6.48 12.65
CA ASN A 143 -10.56 5.29 12.50
C ASN A 143 -9.83 4.00 12.90
N LEU A 144 -8.56 3.85 12.53
CA LEU A 144 -7.75 2.70 12.91
C LEU A 144 -7.51 2.66 14.43
N ALA A 145 -7.23 3.81 15.05
CA ALA A 145 -7.07 3.93 16.51
C ALA A 145 -8.35 3.55 17.24
N ARG A 146 -9.52 4.03 16.78
CA ARG A 146 -10.83 3.66 17.31
C ARG A 146 -11.08 2.15 17.21
N VAL A 147 -10.77 1.55 16.07
CA VAL A 147 -10.80 0.10 15.87
C VAL A 147 -9.93 -0.66 16.88
N ILE A 148 -8.77 -0.12 17.23
CA ILE A 148 -7.83 -0.74 18.17
C ILE A 148 -8.29 -0.56 19.63
N SER A 149 -9.01 0.53 19.95
CA SER A 149 -9.52 0.77 21.30
C SER A 149 -10.77 -0.08 21.62
N GLU A 150 -11.62 -0.34 20.63
CA GLU A 150 -12.91 -1.02 20.83
C GLU A 150 -12.80 -2.56 20.92
N ARG A 151 -11.67 -3.16 20.54
CA ARG A 151 -11.52 -4.62 20.46
C ARG A 151 -10.09 -5.09 20.67
N LYS A 152 -9.93 -6.37 21.02
CA LYS A 152 -8.62 -7.02 21.06
C LYS A 152 -8.11 -7.21 19.64
N VAL A 153 -6.94 -6.66 19.35
CA VAL A 153 -6.32 -6.67 18.01
C VAL A 153 -4.93 -7.31 18.03
N SER A 154 -4.42 -7.66 16.85
CA SER A 154 -3.06 -8.19 16.69
C SER A 154 -1.99 -7.12 16.93
N ARG A 155 -0.75 -7.56 17.22
CA ARG A 155 0.43 -6.67 17.21
C ARG A 155 0.63 -6.01 15.84
N GLY A 156 0.36 -6.73 14.75
CA GLY A 156 0.50 -6.24 13.39
C GLY A 156 -0.38 -5.03 13.08
N LEU A 157 -1.61 -5.00 13.62
CA LEU A 157 -2.51 -3.86 13.43
C LEU A 157 -2.02 -2.62 14.18
N ARG A 158 -1.41 -2.79 15.36
CA ARG A 158 -0.76 -1.70 16.11
C ARG A 158 0.49 -1.18 15.38
N GLN A 159 1.28 -2.07 14.78
CA GLN A 159 2.41 -1.68 13.93
C GLN A 159 1.95 -0.88 12.70
N THR A 160 0.80 -1.26 12.14
CA THR A 160 0.18 -0.55 11.02
C THR A 160 -0.22 0.87 11.44
N LEU A 161 -0.82 1.05 12.63
CA LEU A 161 -1.13 2.39 13.17
C LEU A 161 0.11 3.26 13.27
N LEU A 162 1.21 2.73 13.83
CA LEU A 162 2.49 3.45 13.91
C LEU A 162 3.02 3.83 12.53
N THR A 163 2.95 2.91 11.56
CA THR A 163 3.42 3.16 10.19
C THR A 163 2.57 4.24 9.51
N GLN A 164 1.26 4.26 9.73
CA GLN A 164 0.38 5.31 9.23
C GLN A 164 0.70 6.67 9.86
N ALA A 165 0.93 6.72 11.18
CA ALA A 165 1.32 7.95 11.88
C ALA A 165 2.62 8.53 11.30
N ARG A 166 3.64 7.70 11.07
CA ARG A 166 4.91 8.12 10.44
C ARG A 166 4.72 8.65 9.01
N ARG A 167 3.78 8.06 8.25
CA ARG A 167 3.45 8.56 6.91
C ARG A 167 2.78 9.93 6.95
N LEU A 168 1.86 10.14 7.91
CA LEU A 168 1.24 11.45 8.13
C LEU A 168 2.29 12.48 8.54
N GLU A 169 3.12 12.15 9.53
CA GLU A 169 4.22 13.01 10.01
C GLU A 169 5.13 13.41 8.85
N ARG A 170 5.61 12.46 8.05
CA ARG A 170 6.47 12.77 6.90
C ARG A 170 5.79 13.72 5.91
N LEU A 171 4.54 13.47 5.55
CA LEU A 171 3.81 14.35 4.64
C LEU A 171 3.63 15.76 5.24
N ALA A 172 3.36 15.85 6.55
CA ALA A 172 3.20 17.12 7.25
C ALA A 172 4.53 17.90 7.30
N VAL A 173 5.64 17.22 7.58
CA VAL A 173 6.98 17.79 7.56
C VAL A 173 7.33 18.32 6.17
N GLU A 174 7.07 17.56 5.11
CA GLU A 174 7.30 18.06 3.74
C GLU A 174 6.39 19.24 3.42
N ARG A 175 5.11 19.18 3.78
CA ARG A 175 4.15 20.26 3.52
C ARG A 175 4.50 21.56 4.26
N LEU A 176 4.99 21.46 5.49
CA LEU A 176 5.41 22.62 6.27
C LEU A 176 6.57 23.39 5.60
N LYS A 177 7.43 22.72 4.83
CA LYS A 177 8.53 23.39 4.10
C LYS A 177 8.03 24.37 3.03
N ASP A 178 6.81 24.21 2.55
CA ASP A 178 6.19 25.16 1.62
C ASP A 178 5.83 26.49 2.31
N PHE A 179 5.85 26.53 3.64
CA PHE A 179 5.53 27.69 4.48
C PHE A 179 6.69 28.03 5.42
N PRO A 180 7.83 28.51 4.90
CA PRO A 180 8.98 28.86 5.72
C PRO A 180 8.67 30.03 6.67
N HIS A 181 9.26 30.02 7.86
CA HIS A 181 9.12 31.10 8.84
C HIS A 181 9.41 32.47 8.20
N GLY A 182 8.48 33.41 8.34
CA GLY A 182 8.57 34.76 7.78
C GLY A 182 7.88 34.96 6.42
N SER A 183 7.30 33.91 5.83
CA SER A 183 6.41 34.05 4.65
C SER A 183 4.96 34.28 5.10
N ALA A 184 4.66 35.53 5.47
CA ALA A 184 3.33 36.02 5.83
C ALA A 184 2.63 35.29 7.00
N ASP A 185 2.95 35.73 8.22
CA ASP A 185 2.00 35.71 9.35
C ASP A 185 0.88 36.75 9.10
N GLU A 186 0.16 36.61 7.99
CA GLU A 186 -1.06 37.37 7.69
C GLU A 186 -2.15 36.35 7.32
N ALA A 187 -2.53 35.52 8.30
CA ALA A 187 -3.87 34.96 8.30
C ALA A 187 -4.77 36.00 9.00
N GLU A 188 -5.43 36.84 8.21
CA GLU A 188 -6.60 37.60 8.66
C GLU A 188 -7.63 36.65 9.32
N GLU A 189 -8.25 37.15 10.39
CA GLU A 189 -9.26 36.50 11.25
C GLU A 189 -10.39 35.79 10.49
#